data_AF-A0A699YAG6-F1
#
_entry.id   AF-A0A699YAG6-F1
#
_cell.length_a   1.000
_cell.length_b   1.000
_cell.length_c   1.000
_cell.angle_alpha   90.00
_cell.angle_beta   90.00
_cell.angle_gamma   90.00
#
_symmetry.space_group_name_H-M   'P 1'
#
loop_
_entity.id
_entity.type
_entity.pdbx_description
1 polymer ?
#
loop_
_entity_poly.entity_id
_entity_poly.type
_entity_poly.pdbx_seq_one_letter_code
_entity_poly.pdbx_strand_id
1 'polypeptide(L)'
;MAGAWQEPVPSELNIVETGYGVEVQRDRLSVKYVGEGRHSLDVGAVQANHPVPAHQLVYYYELTCVDQGEHRKIAIGFAEKGFKLNRQP
;
A
#
# COMPACT_ATOMS: atom_id res chain seq x y z
N MET A 1 25.33 20.13 19.00
CA MET A 1 24.80 18.77 18.77
C MET A 1 23.32 18.89 18.49
N ALA A 2 22.92 19.09 17.23
CA ALA A 2 21.50 19.10 16.87
C ALA A 2 21.01 17.65 16.88
N GLY A 3 19.99 17.34 17.68
CA GLY A 3 19.35 16.02 17.63
C GLY A 3 18.80 15.79 16.22
N ALA A 4 19.20 14.70 15.58
CA ALA A 4 18.68 14.33 14.28
C ALA A 4 17.18 14.04 14.43
N TRP A 5 16.33 14.90 13.85
CA TRP A 5 14.92 14.60 13.70
C TRP A 5 14.81 13.45 12.68
N GLN A 6 14.49 12.25 13.18
CA GLN A 6 14.27 11.09 12.32
C GLN A 6 12.85 11.18 11.75
N GLU A 7 12.72 11.20 10.43
CA GLU A 7 11.43 11.07 9.76
C GLU A 7 10.79 9.71 10.14
N PRO A 8 9.46 9.66 10.34
CA PRO A 8 8.77 8.39 10.55
C PRO A 8 8.93 7.50 9.32
N VAL A 9 9.27 6.24 9.54
CA VAL A 9 9.48 5.27 8.46
C VAL A 9 8.23 4.44 8.23
N PRO A 10 7.92 4.03 6.97
CA PRO A 10 6.84 3.11 6.69
C PRO A 10 7.09 1.77 7.38
N SER A 11 6.11 1.29 8.15
CA SER A 11 6.24 0.05 8.92
C SER A 11 5.00 -0.84 8.88
N GLU A 12 3.86 -0.29 8.50
CA GLU A 12 2.58 -0.99 8.37
C GLU A 12 1.73 -0.37 7.25
N LEU A 13 0.71 -1.09 6.80
CA LEU A 13 -0.31 -0.59 5.88
C LEU A 13 -1.25 0.38 6.61
N ASN A 14 -1.69 1.42 5.90
CA ASN A 14 -2.69 2.36 6.41
C ASN A 14 -4.04 1.66 6.57
N ILE A 15 -4.66 1.78 7.74
CA ILE A 15 -5.97 1.18 8.07
C ILE A 15 -7.13 2.18 8.01
N VAL A 16 -6.84 3.47 7.82
CA VAL A 16 -7.82 4.56 7.79
C VAL A 16 -8.19 4.89 6.34
N GLU A 17 -7.20 4.98 5.46
CA GLU A 17 -7.39 5.32 4.04
C GLU A 17 -7.09 4.10 3.16
N THR A 18 -8.13 3.31 2.88
CA THR A 18 -8.07 2.12 2.03
C THR A 18 -9.01 2.25 0.83
N GLY A 19 -8.61 1.67 -0.31
CA GLY A 19 -9.45 1.59 -1.50
C GLY A 19 -10.60 0.60 -1.37
N TYR A 20 -11.48 0.60 -2.37
CA TYR A 20 -12.60 -0.32 -2.44
C TYR A 20 -12.15 -1.78 -2.43
N GLY A 21 -12.83 -2.61 -1.62
CA GLY A 21 -12.56 -4.05 -1.54
C GLY A 21 -11.20 -4.42 -0.94
N VAL A 22 -10.49 -3.47 -0.34
CA VAL A 22 -9.21 -3.72 0.35
C VAL A 22 -9.48 -4.00 1.82
N GLU A 23 -9.03 -5.16 2.31
CA GLU A 23 -9.02 -5.50 3.73
C GLU A 23 -7.60 -5.70 4.24
N VAL A 24 -7.14 -4.75 5.06
CA VAL A 24 -5.87 -4.89 5.80
C VAL A 24 -6.08 -5.87 6.95
N GLN A 25 -5.20 -6.86 7.06
CA GLN A 25 -5.30 -7.91 8.06
C GLN A 25 -4.77 -7.44 9.42
N ARG A 26 -4.95 -8.27 10.46
CA ARG A 26 -4.59 -7.92 11.85
C ARG A 26 -3.10 -7.65 12.07
N ASP A 27 -2.23 -8.26 11.26
CA ASP A 27 -0.79 -8.04 11.29
C ASP A 27 -0.38 -6.67 10.72
N ARG A 28 -1.31 -5.99 10.04
CA ARG A 28 -1.13 -4.72 9.31
C ARG A 28 -0.04 -4.76 8.24
N LEU A 29 0.36 -5.95 7.82
CA LEU A 29 1.35 -6.20 6.78
C LEU A 29 0.76 -6.98 5.61
N SER A 30 -0.33 -7.72 5.88
CA SER A 30 -1.07 -8.46 4.87
C SER A 30 -2.31 -7.70 4.41
N VAL A 31 -2.63 -7.83 3.13
CA VAL A 31 -3.83 -7.26 2.52
C VAL A 31 -4.57 -8.30 1.70
N LYS A 32 -5.89 -8.27 1.75
CA LYS A 32 -6.77 -9.12 0.94
C LYS A 32 -7.67 -8.24 0.08
N TYR A 33 -7.85 -8.64 -1.17
CA TYR A 33 -8.92 -8.10 -1.98
C TYR A 33 -10.19 -8.94 -1.82
N VAL A 34 -11.29 -8.31 -1.42
CA VAL A 34 -12.61 -8.92 -1.19
C VAL A 34 -13.72 -8.30 -2.05
N GLY A 35 -13.35 -7.41 -2.98
CA GLY A 35 -14.29 -6.84 -3.95
C GLY A 35 -14.70 -7.85 -5.02
N GLU A 36 -15.74 -7.53 -5.79
CA GLU A 36 -16.26 -8.44 -6.83
C GLU A 36 -15.32 -8.61 -8.03
N GLY A 37 -14.46 -7.61 -8.32
CA GLY A 37 -13.48 -7.68 -9.41
C GLY A 37 -14.05 -7.80 -10.83
N ARG A 38 -15.33 -7.46 -11.05
CA ARG A 38 -16.05 -7.69 -12.32
C ARG A 38 -15.73 -6.64 -13.39
N HIS A 39 -15.51 -5.40 -12.98
CA HIS A 39 -15.25 -4.27 -13.88
C HIS A 39 -13.80 -3.82 -13.79
N SER A 40 -13.30 -3.16 -14.85
CA SER A 40 -11.94 -2.61 -14.88
C SER A 40 -11.67 -1.55 -13.80
N LEU A 41 -12.73 -0.98 -13.23
CA LEU A 41 -12.68 0.00 -12.14
C LEU A 41 -12.85 -0.62 -10.75
N ASP A 42 -13.12 -1.93 -10.66
CA ASP A 42 -13.22 -2.65 -9.38
C ASP A 42 -11.81 -2.91 -8.84
N VAL A 43 -11.13 -1.84 -8.48
CA VAL A 43 -9.73 -1.80 -8.08
C VAL A 43 -9.65 -1.16 -6.70
N GLY A 44 -8.82 -1.75 -5.85
CA GLY A 44 -8.51 -1.23 -4.53
C GLY A 44 -7.01 -1.13 -4.35
N ALA A 45 -6.54 -0.02 -3.79
CA ALA A 45 -5.16 0.16 -3.37
C ALA A 45 -5.09 0.56 -1.89
N VAL A 46 -3.91 0.35 -1.29
CA VAL A 46 -3.59 0.81 0.06
C VAL A 46 -2.16 1.33 0.05
N GLN A 47 -1.92 2.41 0.79
CA GLN A 47 -0.59 2.97 1.01
C GLN A 47 -0.08 2.57 2.39
N ALA A 48 1.23 2.67 2.62
CA ALA A 48 1.79 2.53 3.96
C ALA A 48 1.32 3.68 4.89
N ASN A 49 1.46 3.48 6.19
CA ASN A 49 1.12 4.47 7.22
C ASN A 49 1.94 5.77 7.15
N HIS A 50 3.12 5.71 6.55
CA HIS A 50 4.02 6.85 6.34
C HIS A 50 4.59 6.85 4.91
N PRO A 51 4.98 8.03 4.38
CA PRO A 51 5.71 8.10 3.12
C PRO A 51 7.14 7.55 3.27
N VAL A 52 7.77 7.25 2.13
CA VAL A 52 9.21 6.98 2.10
C VAL A 52 9.98 8.21 2.63
N PRO A 53 10.91 8.05 3.57
CA PRO A 53 11.69 9.18 4.09
C PRO A 53 12.54 9.82 2.99
N ALA A 54 12.55 11.16 2.93
CA ALA A 54 13.23 11.89 1.87
C ALA A 54 14.77 11.84 2.00
N HIS A 55 15.28 11.78 3.23
CA HIS A 55 16.71 11.78 3.50
C HIS A 55 17.32 10.38 3.52
N GLN A 56 17.06 9.57 2.48
CA GLN A 56 17.63 8.23 2.32
C GLN A 56 18.25 8.09 0.93
N LEU A 57 19.44 7.46 0.85
CA LEU A 57 20.09 7.20 -0.43
C LEU A 57 19.35 6.12 -1.24
N VAL A 58 18.85 5.09 -0.55
CA VAL A 58 18.10 3.98 -1.12
C VAL A 58 16.97 3.62 -0.17
N TYR A 59 15.80 3.35 -0.72
CA TYR A 59 14.68 2.74 -0.01
C TYR A 59 14.32 1.42 -0.67
N TYR A 60 14.10 0.39 0.15
CA TYR A 60 13.81 -0.96 -0.32
C TYR A 60 12.62 -1.52 0.45
N TYR A 61 11.71 -2.17 -0.28
CA TYR A 61 10.64 -2.95 0.29
C TYR A 61 10.32 -4.11 -0.65
N GLU A 62 9.77 -5.18 -0.10
CA GLU A 62 9.33 -6.36 -0.84
C GLU A 62 7.84 -6.59 -0.59
N LEU A 63 7.21 -7.29 -1.54
CA LEU A 63 5.88 -7.84 -1.37
C LEU A 63 5.92 -9.31 -1.75
N THR A 64 5.31 -10.16 -0.91
CA THR A 64 5.07 -11.56 -1.22
C THR A 64 3.63 -11.75 -1.68
N CYS A 65 3.44 -12.29 -2.89
CA CYS A 65 2.12 -12.68 -3.38
C CYS A 65 1.73 -14.03 -2.75
N VAL A 66 0.88 -14.00 -1.71
CA VAL A 66 0.40 -15.21 -1.02
C VAL A 66 -0.67 -15.95 -1.84
N ASP A 67 -1.53 -15.20 -2.50
CA ASP A 67 -2.58 -15.71 -3.40
C ASP A 67 -2.72 -14.76 -4.58
N GLN A 68 -2.64 -15.30 -5.80
CA GLN A 68 -2.77 -14.53 -7.04
C GLN A 68 -4.23 -14.18 -7.39
N GLY A 69 -5.20 -14.80 -6.71
CA GLY A 69 -6.63 -14.63 -6.96
C GLY A 69 -7.06 -15.09 -8.36
N GLU A 70 -8.29 -14.73 -8.75
CA GLU A 70 -8.90 -15.18 -10.00
C GLU A 70 -8.25 -14.56 -11.25
N HIS A 71 -7.94 -13.27 -11.20
CA HIS A 71 -7.47 -12.50 -12.37
C HIS A 71 -5.99 -12.11 -12.34
N ARG A 72 -5.25 -12.42 -11.26
CA ARG A 72 -3.80 -12.17 -11.15
C ARG A 72 -3.39 -10.71 -11.39
N LYS A 73 -4.25 -9.78 -10.98
CA LYS A 73 -4.04 -8.34 -11.11
C LYS A 73 -3.54 -7.78 -9.78
N ILE A 74 -2.22 -7.81 -9.60
CA ILE A 74 -1.55 -7.27 -8.43
C ILE A 74 -0.45 -6.33 -8.92
N ALA A 75 -0.51 -5.07 -8.47
CA ALA A 75 0.49 -4.05 -8.79
C ALA A 75 1.12 -3.56 -7.48
N ILE A 76 2.42 -3.24 -7.53
CA ILE A 76 3.18 -2.67 -6.42
C ILE A 76 3.95 -1.47 -6.95
N GLY A 77 4.08 -0.42 -6.13
CA GLY A 77 4.87 0.73 -6.50
C GLY A 77 4.71 1.89 -5.52
N PHE A 78 5.08 3.08 -6.01
CA PHE A 78 4.97 4.34 -5.28
C PHE A 78 3.84 5.18 -5.85
N ALA A 79 3.18 5.94 -4.97
CA ALA A 79 2.17 6.91 -5.35
C ALA A 79 2.23 8.11 -4.39
N GLU A 80 1.83 9.28 -4.88
CA GLU A 80 1.72 10.47 -4.05
C GLU A 80 0.60 10.31 -3.00
N LYS A 81 0.66 11.12 -1.93
CA LYS A 81 -0.33 11.10 -0.85
C LYS A 81 -1.78 11.24 -1.34
N GLY A 82 -2.01 12.00 -2.42
CA GLY A 82 -3.35 12.25 -2.96
C GLY A 82 -3.84 11.23 -4.00
N PHE A 83 -3.13 10.11 -4.17
CA PHE A 83 -3.49 9.13 -5.19
C PHE A 83 -4.89 8.54 -4.96
N LYS A 84 -5.66 8.38 -6.04
CA LYS A 84 -7.01 7.82 -5.97
C LYS A 84 -6.92 6.31 -5.80
N LEU A 85 -7.25 5.81 -4.61
CA LEU A 85 -7.15 4.37 -4.27
C LEU A 85 -8.14 3.43 -5.01
N ASN A 86 -8.92 3.98 -5.96
CA ASN A 86 -9.79 3.23 -6.87
C ASN A 86 -9.29 3.30 -8.33
N ARG A 87 -7.97 3.40 -8.51
CA ARG A 87 -7.30 3.41 -9.81
C ARG A 87 -6.17 2.40 -9.80
N GLN A 88 -5.94 1.80 -10.97
CA GLN A 88 -4.68 1.15 -11.24
C GLN A 88 -3.58 2.23 -11.25
N PRO A 89 -2.44 2.01 -10.59
CA PRO A 89 -1.26 2.86 -10.75
C PRO A 89 -0.69 2.77 -12.18
#